data_AF-A0A2X3JWG6-F1
#
_entry.id   AF-A0A2X3JWG6-F1
#
_cell.length_a   1.000
_cell.length_b   1.000
_cell.length_c   1.000
_cell.angle_alpha   90.00
_cell.angle_beta   90.00
_cell.angle_gamma   90.00
#
_symmetry.space_group_name_H-M   'P 1'
#
loop_
_entity.id
_entity.type
_entity.pdbx_description
1 polymer ?
#
loop_
_entity_poly.entity_id
_entity_poly.type
_entity_poly.pdbx_seq_one_letter_code
_entity_poly.pdbx_strand_id
1 'polypeptide(L)'
;MPEFSPAFLHSLNFVIRPDVEGGYVNDPADRGGETKYGISDRRDGVIDGKTDVNGDGKPDTRIKDLTREQAAQIYWRDYWLAAKCNEWPDGVSLFVFDAAVQHGVKTRDSDPPGGSRC
;
A
#
# COMPACT_ATOMS: atom_id res chain seq x y z
N MET A 1 14.08 -6.28 12.82
CA MET A 1 12.72 -6.04 12.29
C MET A 1 12.53 -4.53 12.20
N PRO A 2 11.96 -3.98 11.13
CA PRO A 2 11.66 -2.55 11.10
C PRO A 2 10.57 -2.28 12.14
N GLU A 3 10.89 -1.45 13.13
CA GLU A 3 9.91 -0.98 14.11
C GLU A 3 9.15 0.16 13.46
N PHE A 4 7.87 -0.07 13.14
CA PHE A 4 7.02 0.98 12.61
C PHE A 4 6.67 2.00 13.70
N SER A 5 6.50 3.27 13.31
CA SER A 5 6.12 4.29 14.28
C SER A 5 4.72 4.01 14.86
N PRO A 6 4.47 4.35 16.14
CA PRO A 6 3.13 4.23 16.73
C PRO A 6 2.06 4.98 15.93
N ALA A 7 2.41 6.16 15.38
CA ALA A 7 1.54 6.96 14.53
C ALA A 7 1.09 6.19 13.28
N PHE A 8 2.00 5.48 12.62
CA PHE A 8 1.65 4.66 11.47
C PHE A 8 0.83 3.45 11.88
N LEU A 9 1.18 2.73 12.94
CA LEU A 9 0.42 1.55 13.36
C LEU A 9 -1.03 1.93 13.71
N HIS A 10 -1.24 3.04 14.39
CA HIS A 10 -2.59 3.55 14.66
C HIS A 10 -3.33 3.94 13.38
N SER A 11 -2.65 4.60 12.44
CA SER A 11 -3.25 5.00 11.16
C SER A 11 -3.57 3.80 10.27
N LEU A 12 -2.69 2.80 10.24
CA LEU A 12 -2.87 1.55 9.52
C LEU A 12 -4.05 0.75 10.09
N ASN A 13 -4.21 0.70 11.40
CA ASN A 13 -5.36 0.06 12.04
C ASN A 13 -6.68 0.76 11.71
N PHE A 14 -6.63 2.09 11.52
CA PHE A 14 -7.80 2.87 11.16
C PHE A 14 -8.21 2.65 9.70
N VAL A 15 -7.23 2.65 8.79
CA VAL A 15 -7.44 2.46 7.35
C VAL A 15 -7.78 1.00 7.04
N ILE A 16 -6.94 0.06 7.47
CA ILE A 16 -7.17 -1.37 7.32
C ILE A 16 -7.85 -1.84 8.59
N ARG A 17 -9.18 -1.71 8.64
CA ARG A 17 -9.97 -2.23 9.76
C ARG A 17 -9.79 -3.74 9.82
N PRO A 18 -8.98 -4.29 10.76
CA PRO A 18 -8.58 -5.69 10.71
C PRO A 18 -9.76 -6.64 10.93
N ASP A 19 -10.81 -6.14 11.57
CA ASP A 19 -12.05 -6.80 11.94
C ASP A 19 -13.11 -6.80 10.81
N VAL A 20 -12.99 -5.92 9.81
CA VAL A 20 -13.99 -5.75 8.74
C VAL A 20 -13.41 -5.92 7.33
N GLU A 21 -12.22 -5.39 7.05
CA GLU A 21 -11.62 -5.33 5.70
C GLU A 21 -10.32 -6.15 5.56
N GLY A 22 -9.83 -6.75 6.65
CA GLY A 22 -8.63 -7.63 6.62
C GLY A 22 -8.85 -9.00 5.95
N GLY A 23 -10.08 -9.29 5.52
CA GLY A 23 -10.45 -10.54 4.88
C GLY A 23 -9.85 -10.69 3.47
N TYR A 24 -9.52 -11.91 3.09
CA TYR A 24 -9.25 -12.25 1.70
C TYR A 24 -10.58 -12.24 0.93
N VAL A 25 -10.63 -11.45 -0.13
CA VAL A 25 -11.74 -11.39 -1.07
C VAL A 25 -11.22 -11.84 -2.42
N ASN A 26 -11.84 -12.88 -2.95
CA ASN A 26 -11.62 -13.34 -4.32
C ASN A 26 -12.99 -13.41 -4.98
N ASP A 27 -13.39 -12.29 -5.59
CA ASP A 27 -14.60 -12.25 -6.39
C ASP A 27 -14.23 -12.61 -7.84
N PRO A 28 -14.68 -13.78 -8.36
CA PRO A 28 -14.36 -14.22 -9.72
C PRO A 28 -14.99 -13.34 -10.81
N ALA A 29 -15.93 -12.44 -10.48
CA ALA A 29 -16.47 -11.44 -11.42
C ALA A 29 -15.60 -10.18 -11.51
N ASP A 30 -14.66 -9.99 -10.59
CA ASP A 30 -13.92 -8.73 -10.46
C ASP A 30 -12.63 -8.74 -11.27
N ARG A 31 -12.44 -7.70 -12.10
CA ARG A 31 -11.31 -7.59 -13.03
C ARG A 31 -9.99 -7.25 -12.34
N GLY A 32 -10.03 -7.06 -11.01
CA GLY A 32 -8.91 -6.68 -10.16
C GLY A 32 -8.10 -7.86 -9.58
N GLY A 33 -8.61 -9.10 -9.71
CA GLY A 33 -7.97 -10.29 -9.15
C GLY A 33 -8.16 -10.43 -7.64
N GLU A 34 -7.39 -11.33 -7.03
CA GLU A 34 -7.42 -11.56 -5.58
C GLU A 34 -7.07 -10.27 -4.83
N THR A 35 -7.76 -9.98 -3.73
CA THR A 35 -7.48 -8.82 -2.85
C THR A 35 -7.45 -9.25 -1.39
N LYS A 36 -6.46 -8.77 -0.63
CA LYS A 36 -6.36 -8.99 0.82
C LYS A 36 -5.77 -7.77 1.51
N TYR A 37 -6.34 -7.36 2.64
CA TYR A 37 -5.93 -6.11 3.34
C TYR A 37 -5.98 -4.86 2.45
N GLY A 38 -6.89 -4.80 1.48
CA GLY A 38 -6.95 -3.71 0.49
C GLY A 38 -5.85 -3.72 -0.57
N ILE A 39 -4.95 -4.71 -0.57
CA ILE A 39 -3.92 -4.92 -1.59
C ILE A 39 -4.45 -5.90 -2.64
N SER A 40 -4.56 -5.42 -3.89
CA SER A 40 -4.98 -6.22 -5.04
C SER A 40 -3.79 -6.71 -5.87
N ASP A 41 -3.95 -7.85 -6.52
CA ASP A 41 -2.99 -8.44 -7.48
C ASP A 41 -2.56 -7.41 -8.54
N ARG A 42 -3.54 -6.72 -9.14
CA ARG A 42 -3.30 -5.73 -10.21
C ARG A 42 -2.43 -4.53 -9.81
N ARG A 43 -2.19 -4.31 -8.52
CA ARG A 43 -1.50 -3.12 -8.00
C ARG A 43 -0.15 -2.86 -8.65
N ASP A 44 0.64 -3.90 -8.87
CA ASP A 44 1.97 -3.80 -9.50
C ASP A 44 1.91 -3.86 -11.04
N GLY A 45 0.71 -3.88 -11.61
CA GLY A 45 0.47 -3.92 -13.06
C GLY A 45 0.51 -5.32 -13.66
N VAL A 46 0.79 -6.35 -12.85
CA VAL A 46 0.75 -7.76 -13.24
C VAL A 46 -0.49 -8.40 -12.62
N ILE A 47 -1.07 -9.40 -13.28
CA ILE A 47 -2.18 -10.19 -12.73
C ILE A 47 -1.71 -11.64 -12.71
N ASP A 48 -0.94 -12.00 -11.68
CA ASP A 48 -0.36 -13.35 -11.49
C ASP A 48 -0.73 -13.99 -10.13
N GLY A 49 -1.65 -13.36 -9.41
CA GLY A 49 -2.09 -13.75 -8.07
C GLY A 49 -1.11 -13.37 -6.96
N LYS A 50 -0.19 -12.44 -7.21
CA LYS A 50 0.86 -12.05 -6.27
C LYS A 50 0.96 -10.54 -6.15
N THR A 51 1.78 -10.09 -5.20
CA THR A 51 2.12 -8.69 -5.04
C THR A 51 3.59 -8.53 -4.72
N ASP A 52 4.15 -7.45 -5.23
CA ASP A 52 5.45 -6.93 -4.83
C ASP A 52 5.42 -6.34 -3.41
N VAL A 53 5.94 -7.12 -2.46
CA VAL A 53 6.02 -6.71 -1.06
C VAL A 53 7.22 -5.80 -0.85
N ASN A 54 8.33 -6.04 -1.55
CA ASN A 54 9.61 -5.40 -1.26
C ASN A 54 9.86 -4.10 -2.06
N GLY A 55 9.17 -3.91 -3.18
CA GLY A 55 9.19 -2.70 -4.01
C GLY A 55 10.18 -2.76 -5.17
N ASP A 56 10.70 -3.94 -5.53
CA ASP A 56 11.64 -4.13 -6.64
C ASP A 56 10.98 -4.30 -8.01
N GLY A 57 9.66 -4.16 -8.06
CA GLY A 57 8.86 -4.33 -9.27
C GLY A 57 8.64 -5.79 -9.65
N LYS A 58 8.84 -6.74 -8.73
CA LYS A 58 8.61 -8.17 -8.97
C LYS A 58 7.62 -8.77 -7.98
N PRO A 59 6.74 -9.67 -8.44
CA PRO A 59 5.79 -10.34 -7.57
C PRO A 59 6.47 -11.33 -6.61
N ASP A 60 6.42 -11.02 -5.31
CA ASP A 60 7.05 -11.82 -4.25
C ASP A 60 6.10 -12.85 -3.64
N THR A 61 4.91 -12.39 -3.24
CA THR A 61 4.03 -13.12 -2.32
C THR A 61 2.64 -13.23 -2.91
N ARG A 62 2.04 -14.43 -2.80
CA ARG A 62 0.65 -14.65 -3.24
C ARG A 62 -0.31 -13.82 -2.39
N ILE A 63 -1.28 -13.15 -3.01
CA ILE A 63 -2.24 -12.28 -2.31
C ILE A 63 -2.96 -13.03 -1.17
N LYS A 64 -3.39 -14.28 -1.43
CA LYS A 64 -4.00 -15.13 -0.39
C LYS A 64 -3.12 -15.36 0.85
N ASP A 65 -1.80 -15.46 0.66
CA ASP A 65 -0.83 -15.75 1.72
C ASP A 65 -0.28 -14.46 2.36
N LEU A 66 -0.66 -13.30 1.85
CA LEU A 66 -0.18 -12.01 2.33
C LEU A 66 -0.43 -11.89 3.83
N THR A 67 0.62 -11.65 4.60
CA THR A 67 0.52 -11.42 6.03
C THR A 67 0.22 -9.95 6.31
N ARG A 68 -0.28 -9.68 7.52
CA ARG A 68 -0.57 -8.31 7.94
C ARG A 68 0.69 -7.45 7.99
N GLU A 69 1.82 -8.05 8.33
CA GLU A 69 3.13 -7.41 8.41
C GLU A 69 3.65 -7.04 7.02
N GLN A 70 3.46 -7.93 6.04
CA GLN A 70 3.80 -7.64 4.64
C GLN A 70 2.90 -6.54 4.07
N ALA A 71 1.59 -6.58 4.36
CA ALA A 71 0.70 -5.48 4.03
C ALA A 71 1.17 -4.16 4.67
N ALA A 72 1.51 -4.17 5.95
CA ALA A 72 2.04 -2.99 6.64
C ALA A 72 3.31 -2.43 5.96
N GLN A 73 4.22 -3.29 5.48
CA GLN A 73 5.41 -2.86 4.74
C GLN A 73 5.03 -2.13 3.44
N ILE A 74 4.07 -2.67 2.69
CA ILE A 74 3.58 -2.05 1.46
C ILE A 74 2.96 -0.68 1.77
N TYR A 75 2.07 -0.61 2.76
CA TYR A 75 1.43 0.66 3.16
C TYR A 75 2.44 1.70 3.65
N TRP A 76 3.46 1.26 4.39
CA TRP A 76 4.53 2.13 4.87
C TRP A 76 5.33 2.73 3.71
N ARG A 77 5.79 1.91 2.77
CA ARG A 77 6.60 2.38 1.64
C ARG A 77 5.78 3.22 0.67
N ASP A 78 4.68 2.67 0.19
CA ASP A 78 4.03 3.16 -1.03
C ASP A 78 2.94 4.19 -0.77
N TYR A 79 2.56 4.42 0.49
CA TYR A 79 1.56 5.40 0.84
C TYR A 79 2.08 6.33 1.93
N TRP A 80 2.57 5.78 3.05
CA TRP A 80 3.03 6.60 4.18
C TRP A 80 4.26 7.44 3.83
N LEU A 81 5.35 6.81 3.40
CA LEU A 81 6.58 7.50 3.00
C LEU A 81 6.39 8.32 1.72
N ALA A 82 5.69 7.76 0.73
CA ALA A 82 5.40 8.45 -0.52
C ALA A 82 4.59 9.74 -0.34
N ALA A 83 3.64 9.76 0.61
CA ALA A 83 2.89 10.97 0.98
C ALA A 83 3.59 11.82 2.06
N LYS A 84 4.83 11.48 2.43
CA LYS A 84 5.64 12.17 3.45
C LYS A 84 4.95 12.23 4.82
N CYS A 85 4.12 11.25 5.16
CA CYS A 85 3.37 11.20 6.42
C CYS A 85 4.29 11.24 7.66
N ASN A 86 5.53 10.75 7.52
CA ASN A 86 6.57 10.82 8.54
C ASN A 86 7.11 12.23 8.82
N GLU A 87 6.81 13.21 7.97
CA GLU A 87 7.21 14.62 8.15
C GLU A 87 6.10 15.44 8.84
N TRP A 88 4.91 14.87 9.03
CA TRP A 88 3.74 15.54 9.59
C TRP A 88 3.50 15.15 11.06
N PRO A 89 2.84 16.01 11.86
CA PRO A 89 2.34 15.63 13.18
C PRO A 89 1.34 14.47 13.07
N ASP A 90 1.33 13.58 14.07
CA ASP A 90 0.55 12.33 14.08
C ASP A 90 -0.92 12.50 13.63
N GLY A 91 -1.62 13.52 14.14
CA GLY A 91 -3.02 13.77 13.77
C GLY A 91 -3.21 14.15 12.30
N VAL A 92 -2.26 14.89 11.71
CA VAL A 92 -2.29 15.28 10.30
C VAL A 92 -1.89 14.13 9.41
N SER A 93 -0.89 13.34 9.83
CA SER A 93 -0.38 12.18 9.10
C SER A 93 -1.48 11.16 8.82
N LEU A 94 -2.44 10.98 9.74
CA LEU A 94 -3.60 10.11 9.54
C LEU A 94 -4.46 10.54 8.34
N PHE A 95 -4.83 11.81 8.24
CA PHE A 95 -5.67 12.31 7.14
C PHE A 95 -4.93 12.29 5.80
N VAL A 96 -3.64 12.62 5.82
CA VAL A 96 -2.79 12.56 4.62
C VAL A 96 -2.66 11.11 4.14
N PHE A 97 -2.46 10.18 5.06
CA PHE A 97 -2.37 8.76 4.76
C PHE A 97 -3.67 8.19 4.21
N ASP A 98 -4.81 8.48 4.86
CA ASP A 98 -6.14 8.07 4.40
C ASP A 98 -6.43 8.60 2.98
N ALA A 99 -6.16 9.89 2.74
CA ALA A 99 -6.32 10.48 1.42
C ALA A 99 -5.41 9.84 0.37
N ALA A 100 -4.16 9.52 0.73
CA ALA A 100 -3.22 8.84 -0.16
C ALA A 100 -3.68 7.42 -0.53
N VAL A 101 -4.31 6.70 0.41
CA VAL A 101 -4.85 5.37 0.14
C VAL A 101 -6.09 5.44 -0.76
N GLN A 102 -7.02 6.37 -0.49
CA GLN A 102 -8.27 6.48 -1.25
C GLN A 102 -8.07 7.05 -2.66
N HIS A 103 -7.18 8.02 -2.83
CA HIS A 103 -6.97 8.72 -4.11
C HIS A 103 -5.71 8.29 -4.85
N GLY A 104 -4.93 7.39 -4.25
CA GLY A 104 -3.60 7.04 -4.71
C GLY A 104 -2.57 8.14 -4.42
N VAL A 105 -1.30 7.74 -4.40
CA VAL A 105 -0.18 8.66 -4.30
C VAL A 105 0.58 8.69 -5.62
N LYS A 106 1.02 9.87 -6.06
CA LYS A 106 2.01 9.96 -7.14
C LYS A 106 3.40 9.83 -6.54
N THR A 107 4.00 8.64 -6.63
CA THR A 107 5.44 8.49 -6.41
C THR A 107 6.18 9.23 -7.53
N ARG A 108 7.22 10.00 -7.19
CA ARG A 108 8.03 10.77 -8.17
C ARG A 108 9.02 9.88 -8.96
N ASP A 109 8.81 8.57 -9.00
CA ASP A 109 9.73 7.64 -9.68
C ASP A 109 9.30 7.33 -11.13
N SER A 110 8.24 7.99 -11.63
CA SER A 110 7.94 8.03 -13.06
C SER A 110 8.58 9.22 -13.78
N ASP A 111 9.45 10.01 -13.14
CA ASP A 111 10.28 10.96 -13.87
C ASP A 111 11.48 10.21 -14.48
N PRO A 112 11.57 10.08 -15.81
CA PRO A 112 12.79 9.59 -16.43
C PRO A 112 13.95 10.53 -16.04
N PRO A 113 15.16 10.01 -15.78
CA PRO A 113 16.31 10.85 -15.45
C PRO A 113 16.68 11.68 -16.69
N GLY A 114 16.17 12.91 -16.76
CA GLY A 114 16.45 13.86 -17.84
C GLY A 114 15.26 14.13 -18.74
N GLY A 115 14.34 14.97 -18.27
CA GLY A 115 13.25 15.49 -19.09
C GLY A 115 12.94 16.93 -18.72
N SER A 116 13.60 17.86 -19.41
CA SER A 116 13.29 19.29 -19.34
C SER A 116 11.90 19.59 -19.91
N ARG A 117 11.23 20.59 -19.31
CA ARG A 117 10.05 21.39 -19.76
C ARG A 117 8.69 20.87 -19.26
N CYS A 118 7.75 21.75 -18.89
CA CYS A 118 7.54 23.16 -19.30
C CYS A 118 7.60 24.16 -18.14
#